data_AF-A0A9D3AYT0-F1
#
_entry.id   AF-A0A9D3AYT0-F1
#
_cell.length_a   1.000
_cell.length_b   1.000
_cell.length_c   1.000
_cell.angle_alpha   90.00
_cell.angle_beta   90.00
_cell.angle_gamma   90.00
#
_symmetry.space_group_name_H-M   'P 1'
#
loop_
_entity.id
_entity.type
_entity.pdbx_description
1 polymer ?
#
loop_
_entity_poly.entity_id
_entity_poly.type
_entity_poly.pdbx_seq_one_letter_code
_entity_poly.pdbx_strand_id
1 'polypeptide(L)'
;MQVSNRKFLWNILIVLLSLLLLASLFNCMPTFAIAETSDVLEITGDGVANHITLNLAELSAMKQYEHVYSTINTWPSKRWYVAKGVNLRELLALAGIKDDAKQIKFISNDGYDVTLTVKELLEDKRYYFPGLKDNHSSDGSIPGSSEGAVEVEPVLALVSAEGSDNPDDMNDRDALLLVMGQRAVTEQTNNLFLKYVSRIEVLTVAPEKWDSPKANIPSGMVVPVGTEITLSNKNNNEDKIYYTTDGSTPTVNSPMFNWSASRWWPLRDDVEGVNQPIKVEKDTVIKMKTIGPGKEDSDVVTFTFTADLTGKAVDPTKVPGGPPTGVTLDRSTIDRPVGSTFKLEANVAPFNATDQDVIWSSSDTSVATVDNHGLVTVIGPGTAVITVTTVAGNHTATCIVNGPDEGESVQGELPIVGTQEVQIPEPPVAPSVLEIEHPDPAEPEPVEPEKEVEPDIDLTASERMPETSDKLPVPESRGQYLAEKEDLDNKFAIDAALEQPSSQVWEVSQISTDTVPLPLQETQNLMDVYAAGTFLLLLFSGAGKRYAEYVKER
;
A
#
# COMPACT_ATOMS: atom_id res chain seq x y z
N MET A 1 65.58 0.14 35.01
CA MET A 1 64.49 1.04 35.47
C MET A 1 63.81 1.85 34.34
N GLN A 2 64.34 1.94 33.11
CA GLN A 2 63.74 2.78 32.03
C GLN A 2 62.62 2.12 31.18
N VAL A 3 62.44 0.80 31.21
CA VAL A 3 61.44 0.11 30.35
C VAL A 3 60.00 0.29 30.87
N SER A 4 59.81 0.46 32.18
CA SER A 4 58.48 0.57 32.81
C SER A 4 57.73 1.84 32.37
N ASN A 5 58.39 3.00 32.41
CA ASN A 5 57.76 4.29 32.09
C ASN A 5 57.24 4.35 30.65
N ARG A 6 57.87 3.66 29.68
CA ARG A 6 57.39 3.64 28.29
C ARG A 6 56.05 2.92 28.14
N LYS A 7 55.84 1.80 28.85
CA LYS A 7 54.55 1.10 28.85
C LYS A 7 53.46 1.91 29.56
N PHE A 8 53.80 2.55 30.68
CA PHE A 8 52.88 3.42 31.40
C PHE A 8 52.41 4.63 30.56
N LEU A 9 53.35 5.33 29.92
CA LEU A 9 53.04 6.45 29.02
C LEU A 9 52.25 6.01 27.78
N TRP A 10 52.54 4.82 27.23
CA TRP A 10 51.79 4.28 26.09
C TRP A 10 50.35 3.93 26.45
N ASN A 11 50.12 3.34 27.63
CA ASN A 11 48.77 3.05 28.13
C ASN A 11 47.98 4.35 28.39
N ILE A 12 48.61 5.40 28.91
CA ILE A 12 47.99 6.73 29.07
C ILE A 12 47.60 7.33 27.72
N LEU A 13 48.47 7.22 26.70
CA LEU A 13 48.18 7.72 25.36
C LEU A 13 47.02 6.97 24.70
N ILE A 14 46.96 5.64 24.87
CA ILE A 14 45.82 4.82 24.39
C ILE A 14 44.52 5.25 25.08
N VAL A 15 44.52 5.44 26.40
CA VAL A 15 43.33 5.90 27.13
C VAL A 15 42.87 7.30 26.66
N LEU A 16 43.81 8.22 26.42
CA LEU A 16 43.51 9.56 25.88
C LEU A 16 42.96 9.50 24.45
N LEU A 17 43.53 8.65 23.59
CA LEU A 17 43.04 8.44 22.22
C LEU A 17 41.65 7.79 22.22
N SER A 18 41.40 6.80 23.07
CA SER A 18 40.08 6.19 23.23
C SER A 18 39.03 7.18 23.75
N LEU A 19 39.40 8.06 24.70
CA LEU A 19 38.50 9.13 25.19
C LEU A 19 38.22 10.18 24.11
N LEU A 20 39.22 10.54 23.30
CA LEU A 20 39.03 11.43 22.14
C LEU A 20 38.15 10.78 21.07
N LEU A 21 38.29 9.48 20.82
CA LEU A 21 37.44 8.73 19.90
C LEU A 21 35.99 8.62 20.42
N LEU A 22 35.81 8.45 21.73
CA LEU A 22 34.49 8.46 22.37
C LEU A 22 33.84 9.85 22.28
N ALA A 23 34.63 10.91 22.47
CA ALA A 23 34.17 12.30 22.34
C ALA A 23 33.85 12.68 20.88
N SER A 24 34.56 12.15 19.89
CA SER A 24 34.20 12.35 18.47
C SER A 24 32.94 11.57 18.08
N LEU A 25 32.71 10.37 18.63
CA LEU A 25 31.45 9.65 18.47
C LEU A 25 30.24 10.42 19.05
N PHE A 26 30.42 11.15 20.15
CA PHE A 26 29.40 12.06 20.69
C PHE A 26 29.14 13.31 19.82
N ASN A 27 30.07 13.71 18.96
CA ASN A 27 29.90 14.83 18.01
C ASN A 27 29.45 14.39 16.60
N CYS A 28 29.42 13.08 16.32
CA CYS A 28 28.90 12.51 15.07
C CYS A 28 27.50 11.89 15.21
N MET A 29 26.88 11.96 16.39
CA MET A 29 25.42 11.82 16.47
C MET A 29 24.81 13.00 15.72
N PRO A 30 23.88 12.80 14.76
CA PRO A 30 23.09 13.92 14.28
C PRO A 30 22.41 14.56 15.49
N THR A 31 22.45 15.89 15.58
CA THR A 31 21.50 16.59 16.44
C THR A 31 20.11 16.23 15.96
N PHE A 32 19.46 15.28 16.63
CA PHE A 32 18.02 15.21 16.64
C PHE A 32 17.56 16.55 17.18
N ALA A 33 17.26 17.46 16.27
CA ALA A 33 16.36 18.56 16.57
C ALA A 33 15.10 17.86 17.06
N ILE A 34 14.86 17.93 18.37
CA ILE A 34 13.53 17.72 18.90
C ILE A 34 12.75 18.86 18.25
N ALA A 35 11.98 18.55 17.20
CA ALA A 35 11.02 19.49 16.67
C ALA A 35 10.19 19.94 17.86
N GLU A 36 10.17 21.24 18.15
CA GLU A 36 9.21 21.77 19.10
C GLU A 36 7.84 21.35 18.56
N THR A 37 7.04 20.70 19.41
CA THR A 37 5.71 20.26 19.03
C THR A 37 4.96 21.48 18.55
N SER A 38 4.58 21.50 17.26
CA SER A 38 3.76 22.58 16.77
C SER A 38 2.41 22.47 17.47
N ASP A 39 2.14 23.36 18.44
CA ASP A 39 0.84 23.51 19.11
C ASP A 39 -0.26 24.07 18.17
N VAL A 40 0.01 23.99 16.87
CA VAL A 40 -0.58 24.75 15.78
C VAL A 40 -0.62 23.86 14.53
N LEU A 41 -1.79 23.84 13.89
CA LEU A 41 -2.05 23.24 12.59
C LEU A 41 -1.92 24.31 11.50
N GLU A 42 -1.08 24.05 10.50
CA GLU A 42 -1.03 24.81 9.25
C GLU A 42 -1.89 24.13 8.17
N ILE A 43 -2.62 24.92 7.37
CA ILE A 43 -3.26 24.43 6.14
C ILE A 43 -2.80 25.29 4.97
N THR A 44 -2.14 24.64 4.02
CA THR A 44 -1.33 25.26 2.94
C THR A 44 -1.60 24.58 1.60
N GLY A 45 -0.84 24.98 0.58
CA GLY A 45 -0.83 24.37 -0.75
C GLY A 45 -1.53 25.22 -1.81
N ASP A 46 -1.35 24.86 -3.07
CA ASP A 46 -1.94 25.56 -4.21
C ASP A 46 -3.43 25.25 -4.40
N GLY A 47 -3.95 24.18 -3.80
CA GLY A 47 -5.36 23.79 -3.80
C GLY A 47 -6.25 24.51 -2.77
N VAL A 48 -5.73 25.47 -2.01
CA VAL A 48 -6.51 26.36 -1.13
C VAL A 48 -6.39 27.83 -1.51
N ALA A 49 -7.40 28.62 -1.17
CA ALA A 49 -7.42 30.07 -1.40
C ALA A 49 -6.61 30.84 -0.33
N ASN A 50 -6.57 30.34 0.91
CA ASN A 50 -5.91 30.99 2.04
C ASN A 50 -5.02 29.98 2.78
N HIS A 51 -3.78 30.38 3.09
CA HIS A 51 -3.03 29.73 4.16
C HIS A 51 -3.69 30.10 5.49
N ILE A 52 -4.14 29.10 6.25
CA ILE A 52 -4.63 29.30 7.62
C ILE A 52 -3.76 28.56 8.64
N THR A 53 -3.75 29.09 9.86
CA THR A 53 -2.91 28.64 10.97
C THR A 53 -3.81 28.63 12.20
N LEU A 54 -4.00 27.47 12.85
CA LEU A 54 -4.96 27.27 13.94
C LEU A 54 -4.31 26.61 15.14
N ASN A 55 -4.45 27.19 16.33
CA ASN A 55 -4.00 26.58 17.57
C ASN A 55 -5.04 25.62 18.18
N LEU A 56 -4.62 24.80 19.15
CA LEU A 56 -5.50 23.82 19.78
C LEU A 56 -6.76 24.42 20.44
N ALA A 57 -6.71 25.64 20.98
CA ALA A 57 -7.88 26.30 21.57
C ALA A 57 -8.88 26.75 20.51
N GLU A 58 -8.42 27.19 19.33
CA GLU A 58 -9.28 27.50 18.18
C GLU A 58 -9.94 26.22 17.65
N LEU A 59 -9.17 25.15 17.45
CA LEU A 59 -9.70 23.84 17.04
C LEU A 59 -10.70 23.27 18.05
N SER A 60 -10.48 23.48 19.36
CA SER A 60 -11.41 23.06 20.43
C SER A 60 -12.70 23.88 20.45
N ALA A 61 -12.65 25.14 20.00
CA ALA A 61 -13.81 26.03 19.92
C ALA A 61 -14.67 25.80 18.66
N MET A 62 -14.13 25.12 17.64
CA MET A 62 -14.89 24.68 16.47
C MET A 62 -15.93 23.61 16.83
N LYS A 63 -16.88 23.36 15.92
CA LYS A 63 -17.88 22.31 16.08
C LYS A 63 -17.20 20.94 16.16
N GLN A 64 -17.36 20.27 17.30
CA GLN A 64 -16.83 18.94 17.52
C GLN A 64 -17.78 17.87 16.96
N TYR A 65 -17.19 16.89 16.28
CA TYR A 65 -17.82 15.69 15.74
C TYR A 65 -17.24 14.49 16.47
N GLU A 66 -18.09 13.55 16.86
CA GLU A 66 -17.73 12.36 17.63
C GLU A 66 -18.35 11.13 16.97
N HIS A 67 -17.54 10.11 16.69
CA HIS A 67 -18.03 8.85 16.13
C HIS A 67 -17.12 7.66 16.45
N VAL A 68 -17.69 6.45 16.34
CA VAL A 68 -16.93 5.20 16.30
C VAL A 68 -16.61 4.85 14.85
N TYR A 69 -15.38 4.44 14.59
CA TYR A 69 -14.83 4.08 13.30
C TYR A 69 -14.43 2.61 13.30
N SER A 70 -14.70 1.95 12.18
CA SER A 70 -14.30 0.58 11.91
C SER A 70 -13.01 0.65 11.09
N THR A 71 -12.05 -0.20 11.39
CA THR A 71 -10.82 -0.23 10.60
C THR A 71 -10.15 -1.60 10.60
N ILE A 72 -9.43 -1.86 9.51
CA ILE A 72 -8.48 -2.97 9.38
C ILE A 72 -7.10 -2.34 9.09
N ASN A 73 -6.04 -2.87 9.70
CA ASN A 73 -4.65 -2.50 9.41
C ASN A 73 -3.97 -3.50 8.45
N THR A 74 -2.70 -3.27 8.12
CA THR A 74 -1.98 -4.06 7.09
C THR A 74 -1.41 -5.41 7.54
N TRP A 75 -1.38 -5.67 8.85
CA TRP A 75 -1.40 -7.03 9.41
C TRP A 75 -2.87 -7.30 9.75
N PRO A 76 -3.69 -7.88 8.85
CA PRO A 76 -5.14 -7.69 8.84
C PRO A 76 -5.81 -7.92 10.20
N SER A 77 -6.01 -6.83 10.95
CA SER A 77 -6.57 -6.83 12.31
C SER A 77 -7.69 -5.79 12.40
N LYS A 78 -8.87 -6.24 12.74
CA LYS A 78 -10.07 -5.44 13.00
C LYS A 78 -9.91 -4.67 14.29
N ARG A 79 -10.07 -3.35 14.23
CA ARG A 79 -10.08 -2.47 15.41
C ARG A 79 -11.32 -1.57 15.36
N TRP A 80 -11.81 -1.24 16.54
CA TRP A 80 -12.63 -0.05 16.73
C TRP A 80 -11.71 1.12 17.04
N TYR A 81 -12.14 2.31 16.64
CA TYR A 81 -11.56 3.58 17.04
C TYR A 81 -12.71 4.49 17.43
N VAL A 82 -12.69 5.11 18.59
CA VAL A 82 -13.60 6.21 18.91
C VAL A 82 -12.81 7.51 18.87
N ALA A 83 -13.34 8.51 18.19
CA ALA A 83 -12.61 9.75 17.92
C ALA A 83 -13.54 10.96 17.99
N LYS A 84 -13.02 12.06 18.54
CA LYS A 84 -13.71 13.34 18.65
C LYS A 84 -12.81 14.47 18.18
N GLY A 85 -13.28 15.30 17.26
CA GLY A 85 -12.56 16.48 16.80
C GLY A 85 -13.28 17.27 15.73
N VAL A 86 -12.53 18.00 14.91
CA VAL A 86 -13.08 18.88 13.87
C VAL A 86 -13.37 18.07 12.60
N ASN A 87 -14.51 18.32 11.95
CA ASN A 87 -14.81 17.74 10.64
C ASN A 87 -13.83 18.30 9.59
N LEU A 88 -13.18 17.40 8.84
CA LEU A 88 -12.13 17.78 7.90
C LEU A 88 -12.65 18.65 6.74
N ARG A 89 -13.90 18.47 6.30
CA ARG A 89 -14.51 19.30 5.25
C ARG A 89 -14.72 20.74 5.70
N GLU A 90 -15.23 20.93 6.92
CA GLU A 90 -15.40 22.27 7.51
C GLU A 90 -14.03 22.98 7.67
N LEU A 91 -13.02 22.23 8.08
CA LEU A 91 -11.65 22.71 8.25
C LEU A 91 -10.99 23.11 6.92
N LEU A 92 -11.14 22.32 5.86
CA LEU A 92 -10.66 22.64 4.51
C LEU A 92 -11.48 23.75 3.84
N ALA A 93 -12.78 23.85 4.12
CA ALA A 93 -13.63 24.95 3.67
C ALA A 93 -13.22 26.29 4.30
N LEU A 94 -12.72 26.29 5.55
CA LEU A 94 -12.17 27.49 6.19
C LEU A 94 -10.90 28.01 5.49
N ALA A 95 -10.06 27.13 4.97
CA ALA A 95 -8.93 27.49 4.10
C ALA A 95 -9.38 27.93 2.69
N GLY A 96 -10.62 27.62 2.31
CA GLY A 96 -11.15 27.83 0.98
C GLY A 96 -10.54 26.86 -0.03
N ILE A 97 -10.68 25.55 0.21
CA ILE A 97 -10.35 24.50 -0.77
C ILE A 97 -11.01 24.79 -2.13
N LYS A 98 -10.25 24.61 -3.21
CA LYS A 98 -10.65 24.90 -4.59
C LYS A 98 -11.19 23.66 -5.30
N ASP A 99 -12.03 23.88 -6.30
CA ASP A 99 -12.61 22.81 -7.15
C ASP A 99 -11.56 22.06 -7.99
N ASP A 100 -10.39 22.68 -8.22
CA ASP A 100 -9.25 22.09 -8.93
C ASP A 100 -8.28 21.32 -8.01
N ALA A 101 -8.49 21.29 -6.70
CA ALA A 101 -7.74 20.43 -5.79
C ALA A 101 -7.86 18.95 -6.20
N LYS A 102 -6.77 18.19 -6.05
CA LYS A 102 -6.67 16.78 -6.44
C LYS A 102 -6.11 15.86 -5.36
N GLN A 103 -5.19 16.37 -4.53
CA GLN A 103 -4.58 15.60 -3.44
C GLN A 103 -4.56 16.41 -2.14
N ILE A 104 -4.55 15.71 -1.02
CA ILE A 104 -4.44 16.28 0.33
C ILE A 104 -3.37 15.47 1.06
N LYS A 105 -2.27 16.14 1.39
CA LYS A 105 -1.11 15.59 2.09
C LYS A 105 -1.14 16.03 3.55
N PHE A 106 -1.17 15.08 4.46
CA PHE A 106 -1.10 15.29 5.90
C PHE A 106 0.32 15.01 6.36
N ILE A 107 0.90 15.91 7.15
CA ILE A 107 2.28 15.83 7.64
C ILE A 107 2.26 15.89 9.16
N SER A 108 2.95 14.95 9.79
CA SER A 108 3.15 14.84 11.24
C SER A 108 4.32 15.70 11.72
N ASN A 109 4.33 16.05 13.02
CA ASN A 109 5.45 16.72 13.69
C ASN A 109 6.80 15.97 13.57
N ASP A 110 6.81 14.66 13.32
CA ASP A 110 8.02 13.87 13.05
C ASP A 110 8.44 13.83 11.56
N GLY A 111 7.70 14.51 10.69
CA GLY A 111 7.92 14.57 9.25
C GLY A 111 7.36 13.38 8.46
N TYR A 112 6.73 12.39 9.11
CA TYR A 112 6.01 11.34 8.39
C TYR A 112 4.75 11.91 7.74
N ASP A 113 4.40 11.41 6.55
CA ASP A 113 3.25 11.92 5.78
C ASP A 113 2.35 10.83 5.21
N VAL A 114 1.08 11.21 5.03
CA VAL A 114 0.05 10.42 4.36
C VAL A 114 -0.60 11.31 3.32
N THR A 115 -0.59 10.89 2.05
CA THR A 115 -1.25 11.59 0.95
C THR A 115 -2.47 10.80 0.48
N LEU A 116 -3.59 11.50 0.29
CA LEU A 116 -4.86 10.95 -0.18
C LEU A 116 -5.38 11.80 -1.33
N THR A 117 -6.10 11.20 -2.27
CA THR A 117 -6.79 12.01 -3.29
C THR A 117 -8.01 12.71 -2.71
N VAL A 118 -8.39 13.86 -3.27
CA VAL A 118 -9.65 14.56 -2.93
C VAL A 118 -10.84 13.62 -3.13
N LYS A 119 -10.83 12.82 -4.20
CA LYS A 119 -11.84 11.79 -4.44
C LYS A 119 -11.95 10.81 -3.27
N GLU A 120 -10.86 10.18 -2.87
CA GLU A 120 -10.87 9.18 -1.80
C GLU A 120 -11.33 9.71 -0.45
N LEU A 121 -10.97 10.96 -0.12
CA LEU A 121 -11.19 11.51 1.21
C LEU A 121 -12.49 12.32 1.31
N LEU A 122 -12.88 13.02 0.24
CA LEU A 122 -13.97 13.98 0.22
C LEU A 122 -15.10 13.65 -0.76
N GLU A 123 -14.94 12.78 -1.75
CA GLU A 123 -16.03 12.42 -2.69
C GLU A 123 -16.60 11.02 -2.43
N ASP A 124 -15.73 10.05 -2.19
CA ASP A 124 -16.10 8.68 -1.85
C ASP A 124 -16.79 8.64 -0.47
N LYS A 125 -17.98 8.02 -0.41
CA LYS A 125 -18.66 7.74 0.86
C LYS A 125 -17.83 6.79 1.71
N ARG A 126 -17.71 7.12 3.00
CA ARG A 126 -16.99 6.34 4.01
C ARG A 126 -17.93 5.94 5.13
N TYR A 127 -17.69 4.77 5.71
CA TYR A 127 -18.61 4.13 6.63
C TYR A 127 -17.91 3.60 7.88
N TYR A 128 -18.66 3.60 8.97
CA TYR A 128 -18.49 2.72 10.11
C TYR A 128 -19.29 1.43 9.86
N PHE A 129 -18.63 0.28 9.93
CA PHE A 129 -19.25 -1.03 9.81
C PHE A 129 -19.42 -1.67 11.20
N PRO A 130 -20.61 -1.59 11.84
CA PRO A 130 -20.82 -2.18 13.17
C PRO A 130 -20.67 -3.71 13.17
N GLY A 131 -20.97 -4.36 12.04
CA GLY A 131 -20.78 -5.80 11.84
C GLY A 131 -19.36 -6.24 11.47
N LEU A 132 -18.35 -5.35 11.53
CA LEU A 132 -16.96 -5.68 11.15
C LEU A 132 -16.44 -6.97 11.82
N LYS A 133 -16.84 -7.23 13.06
CA LYS A 133 -16.34 -8.35 13.89
C LYS A 133 -17.23 -9.61 13.89
N ASP A 134 -18.37 -9.60 13.19
CA ASP A 134 -19.39 -10.67 13.30
C ASP A 134 -18.86 -12.07 12.96
N ASN A 135 -18.13 -12.19 11.84
CA ASN A 135 -17.61 -13.47 11.35
C ASN A 135 -16.27 -13.85 12.01
N HIS A 136 -15.53 -12.88 12.55
CA HIS A 136 -14.30 -13.11 13.30
C HIS A 136 -13.90 -11.84 14.07
N SER A 137 -13.50 -11.99 15.34
CA SER A 137 -13.34 -10.88 16.29
C SER A 137 -12.10 -10.00 16.06
N SER A 138 -11.03 -10.56 15.48
CA SER A 138 -9.73 -9.88 15.29
C SER A 138 -9.20 -9.98 13.87
N ASP A 139 -9.04 -11.16 13.29
CA ASP A 139 -8.61 -11.35 11.90
C ASP A 139 -9.48 -10.59 10.90
N GLY A 140 -8.84 -9.66 10.18
CA GLY A 140 -9.42 -8.82 9.14
C GLY A 140 -9.55 -9.51 7.78
N SER A 141 -8.78 -10.58 7.52
CA SER A 141 -8.83 -11.34 6.26
C SER A 141 -10.11 -12.15 6.11
N ILE A 142 -10.83 -12.37 7.23
CA ILE A 142 -12.20 -12.87 7.27
C ILE A 142 -13.15 -11.64 7.29
N PRO A 143 -13.86 -11.32 6.20
CA PRO A 143 -14.70 -10.12 6.13
C PRO A 143 -15.80 -10.10 7.21
N GLY A 144 -16.10 -8.91 7.75
CA GLY A 144 -17.28 -8.70 8.57
C GLY A 144 -18.56 -8.51 7.75
N SER A 145 -19.66 -8.19 8.43
CA SER A 145 -20.89 -7.77 7.76
C SER A 145 -20.83 -6.29 7.34
N SER A 146 -21.34 -6.01 6.14
CA SER A 146 -21.61 -4.64 5.66
C SER A 146 -23.03 -4.16 6.00
N GLU A 147 -23.84 -5.00 6.64
CA GLU A 147 -25.19 -4.64 7.09
C GLU A 147 -25.14 -3.58 8.21
N GLY A 148 -26.09 -2.64 8.18
CA GLY A 148 -26.14 -1.55 9.16
C GLY A 148 -25.00 -0.53 9.05
N ALA A 149 -24.25 -0.49 7.94
CA ALA A 149 -23.20 0.50 7.69
C ALA A 149 -23.71 1.94 7.91
N VAL A 150 -23.01 2.71 8.74
CA VAL A 150 -23.32 4.10 9.06
C VAL A 150 -22.34 4.99 8.31
N GLU A 151 -22.83 5.97 7.55
CA GLU A 151 -21.97 6.93 6.84
C GLU A 151 -21.28 7.85 7.85
N VAL A 152 -19.96 8.00 7.75
CA VAL A 152 -19.12 8.76 8.69
C VAL A 152 -18.17 9.70 7.97
N GLU A 153 -18.00 10.88 8.53
CA GLU A 153 -17.10 11.90 8.00
C GLU A 153 -15.65 11.69 8.49
N PRO A 154 -14.64 12.06 7.68
CA PRO A 154 -13.27 12.19 8.16
C PRO A 154 -13.15 13.34 9.16
N VAL A 155 -12.42 13.11 10.24
CA VAL A 155 -12.18 14.07 11.31
C VAL A 155 -10.69 14.23 11.58
N LEU A 156 -10.32 15.42 12.03
CA LEU A 156 -9.05 15.67 12.71
C LEU A 156 -9.32 15.66 14.21
N ALA A 157 -9.02 14.55 14.86
CA ALA A 157 -9.37 14.25 16.24
C ALA A 157 -8.46 14.97 17.24
N LEU A 158 -9.08 15.61 18.23
CA LEU A 158 -8.45 16.22 19.39
C LEU A 158 -8.36 15.23 20.57
N VAL A 159 -9.29 14.29 20.66
CA VAL A 159 -9.20 13.13 21.56
C VAL A 159 -9.65 11.86 20.84
N SER A 160 -9.04 10.73 21.19
CA SER A 160 -9.37 9.43 20.60
C SER A 160 -9.01 8.25 21.51
N ALA A 161 -9.56 7.08 21.21
CA ALA A 161 -9.14 5.80 21.77
C ALA A 161 -9.05 4.75 20.66
N GLU A 162 -7.89 4.07 20.61
CA GLU A 162 -7.68 2.89 19.76
C GLU A 162 -8.17 1.62 20.48
N GLY A 163 -8.84 0.74 19.74
CA GLY A 163 -9.28 -0.57 20.25
C GLY A 163 -10.60 -0.53 21.03
N SER A 164 -11.19 0.66 21.20
CA SER A 164 -12.43 0.89 21.92
C SER A 164 -13.50 1.56 21.03
N ASP A 165 -14.76 1.31 21.37
CA ASP A 165 -15.96 2.00 20.90
C ASP A 165 -16.60 2.89 21.99
N ASN A 166 -16.00 2.95 23.19
CA ASN A 166 -16.47 3.72 24.34
C ASN A 166 -15.84 5.12 24.42
N PRO A 167 -16.62 6.22 24.29
CA PRO A 167 -16.12 7.59 24.38
C PRO A 167 -15.33 7.92 25.65
N ASP A 168 -15.63 7.28 26.79
CA ASP A 168 -14.94 7.54 28.06
C ASP A 168 -13.46 7.10 28.06
N ASP A 169 -13.03 6.26 27.11
CA ASP A 169 -11.63 5.82 26.99
C ASP A 169 -10.77 6.86 26.23
N MET A 170 -11.38 7.88 25.61
CA MET A 170 -10.69 8.86 24.77
C MET A 170 -9.73 9.75 25.55
N ASN A 171 -8.58 10.02 24.95
CA ASN A 171 -7.55 10.93 25.46
C ASN A 171 -6.84 11.66 24.31
N ASP A 172 -6.10 12.71 24.65
CA ASP A 172 -5.41 13.63 23.73
C ASP A 172 -4.00 13.17 23.32
N ARG A 173 -3.51 12.04 23.86
CA ARG A 173 -2.13 11.54 23.67
C ARG A 173 -1.66 11.50 22.21
N ASP A 174 -2.55 11.14 21.29
CA ASP A 174 -2.23 10.92 19.88
C ASP A 174 -2.62 12.12 18.98
N ALA A 175 -3.10 13.22 19.57
CA ALA A 175 -3.63 14.38 18.86
C ALA A 175 -2.52 15.25 18.20
N LEU A 176 -2.78 15.93 17.09
CA LEU A 176 -3.98 15.85 16.25
C LEU A 176 -3.95 14.57 15.40
N LEU A 177 -5.02 13.78 15.42
CA LEU A 177 -5.07 12.47 14.74
C LEU A 177 -6.04 12.50 13.56
N LEU A 178 -5.58 12.17 12.36
CA LEU A 178 -6.46 11.92 11.21
C LEU A 178 -7.23 10.60 11.43
N VAL A 179 -8.56 10.64 11.35
CA VAL A 179 -9.43 9.44 11.42
C VAL A 179 -10.48 9.50 10.31
N MET A 180 -10.77 8.37 9.68
CA MET A 180 -11.78 8.26 8.62
C MET A 180 -12.39 6.86 8.54
N GLY A 181 -13.63 6.77 8.02
CA GLY A 181 -14.30 5.49 7.78
C GLY A 181 -13.75 4.71 6.59
N GLN A 182 -14.21 3.47 6.44
CA GLN A 182 -13.89 2.58 5.33
C GLN A 182 -14.88 2.76 4.16
N ARG A 183 -14.42 2.67 2.91
CA ARG A 183 -15.27 2.63 1.69
C ARG A 183 -15.98 1.28 1.49
N ALA A 184 -15.37 0.20 1.99
CA ALA A 184 -15.90 -1.16 2.01
C ALA A 184 -15.48 -1.87 3.30
N VAL A 185 -16.26 -2.84 3.78
CA VAL A 185 -15.99 -3.56 5.05
C VAL A 185 -14.61 -4.24 5.10
N THR A 186 -14.03 -4.52 3.94
CA THR A 186 -12.72 -5.14 3.73
C THR A 186 -11.56 -4.14 3.59
N GLU A 187 -11.83 -2.83 3.43
CA GLU A 187 -10.79 -1.83 3.19
C GLU A 187 -9.88 -1.67 4.42
N GLN A 188 -8.56 -1.62 4.19
CA GLN A 188 -7.57 -1.33 5.22
C GLN A 188 -7.31 0.18 5.30
N THR A 189 -7.65 0.79 6.43
CA THR A 189 -7.54 2.26 6.64
C THR A 189 -6.64 2.66 7.80
N ASN A 190 -6.31 1.76 8.75
CA ASN A 190 -5.64 2.14 10.00
C ASN A 190 -4.20 2.67 9.79
N ASN A 191 -3.50 2.21 8.75
CA ASN A 191 -2.18 2.75 8.38
C ASN A 191 -2.22 4.22 7.96
N LEU A 192 -3.41 4.73 7.61
CA LEU A 192 -3.63 6.12 7.19
C LEU A 192 -4.01 7.03 8.37
N PHE A 193 -4.16 6.48 9.58
CA PHE A 193 -4.54 7.24 10.77
C PHE A 193 -3.31 7.96 11.33
N LEU A 194 -2.95 9.08 10.69
CA LEU A 194 -1.75 9.85 10.99
C LEU A 194 -1.89 10.64 12.30
N LYS A 195 -1.00 10.36 13.26
CA LYS A 195 -0.90 11.05 14.56
C LYS A 195 -0.11 12.36 14.41
N TYR A 196 -0.27 13.27 15.38
CA TYR A 196 0.51 14.51 15.50
C TYR A 196 0.52 15.39 14.24
N VAL A 197 -0.58 15.41 13.48
CA VAL A 197 -0.71 16.22 12.26
C VAL A 197 -0.47 17.69 12.59
N SER A 198 0.54 18.27 11.94
CA SER A 198 0.96 19.67 12.11
C SER A 198 0.76 20.49 10.84
N ARG A 199 0.72 19.86 9.66
CA ARG A 199 0.40 20.51 8.39
C ARG A 199 -0.53 19.67 7.52
N ILE A 200 -1.48 20.34 6.86
CA ILE A 200 -2.29 19.80 5.78
C ILE A 200 -1.99 20.61 4.51
N GLU A 201 -1.45 19.97 3.49
CA GLU A 201 -1.12 20.59 2.21
C GLU A 201 -2.10 20.10 1.14
N VAL A 202 -2.88 21.02 0.58
CA VAL A 202 -3.87 20.73 -0.47
C VAL A 202 -3.25 21.05 -1.82
N LEU A 203 -3.19 20.05 -2.70
CA LEU A 203 -2.42 20.08 -3.94
C LEU A 203 -3.33 19.99 -5.18
N THR A 204 -3.06 20.79 -6.21
CA THR A 204 -3.73 20.68 -7.53
C THR A 204 -3.08 19.64 -8.46
N VAL A 205 -1.86 19.19 -8.15
CA VAL A 205 -1.14 18.21 -8.97
C VAL A 205 -1.93 16.90 -9.09
N ALA A 206 -2.08 16.42 -10.31
CA ALA A 206 -2.81 15.18 -10.59
C ALA A 206 -2.16 13.99 -9.84
N PRO A 207 -2.96 13.13 -9.18
CA PRO A 207 -2.43 11.92 -8.57
C PRO A 207 -1.80 11.01 -9.62
N GLU A 208 -0.72 10.33 -9.21
CA GLU A 208 -0.19 9.22 -10.01
C GLU A 208 -1.20 8.08 -10.07
N LYS A 209 -1.01 7.17 -11.03
CA LYS A 209 -1.75 5.92 -11.10
C LYS A 209 -0.99 4.79 -10.42
N TRP A 210 -1.69 3.85 -9.78
CA TRP A 210 -1.08 2.61 -9.29
C TRP A 210 -0.58 1.73 -10.45
N ASP A 211 0.58 1.09 -10.24
CA ASP A 211 1.08 0.04 -11.13
C ASP A 211 0.06 -1.11 -11.22
N SER A 212 -0.08 -1.69 -12.42
CA SER A 212 -1.04 -2.76 -12.68
C SER A 212 -0.63 -4.07 -12.02
N PRO A 213 -1.56 -4.85 -11.46
CA PRO A 213 -1.24 -6.10 -10.79
C PRO A 213 -0.81 -7.19 -11.80
N LYS A 214 -0.03 -8.15 -11.33
CA LYS A 214 0.48 -9.29 -12.09
C LYS A 214 0.03 -10.61 -11.46
N ALA A 215 0.08 -11.68 -12.25
CA ALA A 215 0.05 -13.04 -11.74
C ALA A 215 1.46 -13.64 -11.76
N ASN A 216 1.71 -14.66 -10.94
CA ASN A 216 2.94 -15.45 -10.92
C ASN A 216 3.28 -16.15 -12.25
N ILE A 217 2.30 -16.33 -13.15
CA ILE A 217 2.48 -16.98 -14.45
C ILE A 217 1.80 -16.19 -15.59
N PRO A 218 2.29 -16.28 -16.85
CA PRO A 218 1.72 -15.58 -17.99
C PRO A 218 0.26 -15.93 -18.29
N SER A 219 -0.51 -14.93 -18.75
CA SER A 219 -1.86 -15.13 -19.29
C SER A 219 -1.84 -16.00 -20.56
N GLY A 220 -2.92 -16.75 -20.78
CA GLY A 220 -3.15 -17.58 -21.96
C GLY A 220 -2.61 -19.00 -21.87
N MET A 221 -2.06 -19.41 -20.72
CA MET A 221 -1.52 -20.76 -20.54
C MET A 221 -2.59 -21.81 -20.23
N VAL A 222 -2.31 -23.03 -20.70
CA VAL A 222 -3.01 -24.25 -20.28
C VAL A 222 -2.28 -24.81 -19.06
N VAL A 223 -2.99 -24.98 -17.95
CA VAL A 223 -2.43 -25.41 -16.66
C VAL A 223 -3.22 -26.60 -16.08
N PRO A 224 -2.61 -27.46 -15.26
CA PRO A 224 -3.34 -28.50 -14.53
C PRO A 224 -4.47 -27.94 -13.67
N VAL A 225 -5.52 -28.77 -13.48
CA VAL A 225 -6.56 -28.51 -12.46
C VAL A 225 -5.91 -28.39 -11.09
N GLY A 226 -6.28 -27.34 -10.35
CA GLY A 226 -5.74 -27.03 -9.03
C GLY A 226 -4.39 -26.30 -9.03
N THR A 227 -3.88 -25.85 -10.18
CA THR A 227 -2.74 -24.92 -10.22
C THR A 227 -3.11 -23.61 -9.50
N GLU A 228 -2.18 -23.15 -8.67
CA GLU A 228 -2.35 -22.01 -7.75
C GLU A 228 -1.75 -20.73 -8.34
N ILE A 229 -2.62 -19.74 -8.57
CA ILE A 229 -2.26 -18.43 -9.12
C ILE A 229 -2.13 -17.44 -7.95
N THR A 230 -0.91 -16.94 -7.73
CA THR A 230 -0.67 -15.86 -6.78
C THR A 230 -0.58 -14.53 -7.52
N LEU A 231 -1.11 -13.48 -6.89
CA LEU A 231 -1.11 -12.13 -7.46
C LEU A 231 -0.07 -11.26 -6.77
N SER A 232 0.51 -10.32 -7.52
CA SER A 232 1.53 -9.42 -7.00
C SER A 232 1.45 -8.03 -7.63
N ASN A 233 1.98 -7.05 -6.91
CA ASN A 233 2.31 -5.73 -7.41
C ASN A 233 3.71 -5.35 -6.88
N LYS A 234 4.27 -4.27 -7.40
CA LYS A 234 5.65 -3.83 -7.23
C LYS A 234 6.08 -3.61 -5.76
N ASN A 235 5.12 -3.22 -4.91
CA ASN A 235 5.32 -2.97 -3.49
C ASN A 235 4.60 -4.00 -2.60
N ASN A 236 3.42 -4.52 -3.01
CA ASN A 236 2.62 -5.51 -2.28
C ASN A 236 2.23 -5.07 -0.86
N ASN A 237 2.07 -3.78 -0.64
CA ASN A 237 2.03 -3.16 0.68
C ASN A 237 0.64 -2.55 0.96
N GLU A 238 0.44 -1.31 0.55
CA GLU A 238 -0.82 -0.54 0.69
C GLU A 238 -1.56 -0.44 -0.65
N ASP A 239 -0.85 -0.73 -1.74
CA ASP A 239 -1.34 -1.12 -3.06
C ASP A 239 -2.07 -2.47 -2.98
N LYS A 240 -3.41 -2.44 -2.87
CA LYS A 240 -4.23 -3.64 -2.72
C LYS A 240 -4.78 -4.14 -4.05
N ILE A 241 -4.68 -5.45 -4.26
CA ILE A 241 -5.11 -6.12 -5.50
C ILE A 241 -6.51 -6.67 -5.29
N TYR A 242 -7.47 -6.06 -5.98
CA TYR A 242 -8.87 -6.49 -6.03
C TYR A 242 -9.10 -7.28 -7.31
N TYR A 243 -9.81 -8.41 -7.22
CA TYR A 243 -9.99 -9.31 -8.36
C TYR A 243 -11.41 -9.88 -8.47
N THR A 244 -11.76 -10.37 -9.65
CA THR A 244 -13.03 -11.04 -9.95
C THR A 244 -12.79 -12.21 -10.92
N THR A 245 -13.56 -13.29 -10.74
CA THR A 245 -13.51 -14.50 -11.59
C THR A 245 -14.82 -14.78 -12.33
N ASP A 246 -15.85 -13.97 -12.09
CA ASP A 246 -17.17 -14.00 -12.73
C ASP A 246 -17.25 -13.11 -14.00
N GLY A 247 -16.15 -12.43 -14.34
CA GLY A 247 -16.06 -11.50 -15.48
C GLY A 247 -16.54 -10.07 -15.19
N SER A 248 -17.01 -9.76 -13.98
CA SER A 248 -17.33 -8.38 -13.56
C SER A 248 -16.06 -7.52 -13.43
N THR A 249 -16.20 -6.19 -13.35
CA THR A 249 -15.05 -5.29 -13.13
C THR A 249 -14.71 -5.23 -11.63
N PRO A 250 -13.45 -5.45 -11.22
CA PRO A 250 -13.07 -5.35 -9.81
C PRO A 250 -13.27 -3.94 -9.23
N THR A 251 -13.70 -3.88 -7.97
CA THR A 251 -13.91 -2.66 -7.18
C THR A 251 -13.37 -2.87 -5.76
N VAL A 252 -13.38 -1.81 -4.93
CA VAL A 252 -13.03 -1.90 -3.50
C VAL A 252 -13.93 -2.88 -2.70
N ASN A 253 -15.09 -3.30 -3.24
CA ASN A 253 -15.97 -4.32 -2.66
C ASN A 253 -15.71 -5.74 -3.18
N SER A 254 -14.79 -5.92 -4.14
CA SER A 254 -14.43 -7.24 -4.67
C SER A 254 -13.48 -7.98 -3.71
N PRO A 255 -13.29 -9.30 -3.87
CA PRO A 255 -12.23 -10.03 -3.17
C PRO A 255 -10.86 -9.36 -3.31
N MET A 256 -10.17 -9.22 -2.18
CA MET A 256 -8.79 -8.71 -2.10
C MET A 256 -7.82 -9.88 -1.95
N PHE A 257 -6.67 -9.82 -2.63
CA PHE A 257 -5.65 -10.87 -2.58
C PHE A 257 -4.61 -10.63 -1.47
N ASN A 258 -3.92 -9.48 -1.49
CA ASN A 258 -2.78 -9.19 -0.61
C ASN A 258 -3.22 -8.53 0.72
N TRP A 259 -4.03 -9.24 1.49
CA TRP A 259 -4.47 -8.87 2.84
C TRP A 259 -3.30 -8.48 3.75
N SER A 260 -2.33 -9.37 3.92
CA SER A 260 -1.10 -9.04 4.64
C SER A 260 -0.13 -8.31 3.70
N ALA A 261 0.25 -7.10 4.08
CA ALA A 261 1.29 -6.34 3.38
C ALA A 261 2.66 -7.03 3.44
N SER A 262 3.45 -6.88 2.38
CA SER A 262 4.78 -7.48 2.19
C SER A 262 5.76 -7.22 3.33
N ARG A 263 5.70 -6.03 3.93
CA ARG A 263 6.51 -5.64 5.11
C ARG A 263 6.32 -6.56 6.32
N TRP A 264 5.22 -7.30 6.40
CA TRP A 264 4.92 -8.23 7.48
C TRP A 264 5.28 -9.69 7.18
N TRP A 265 5.50 -10.07 5.92
CA TRP A 265 5.72 -11.47 5.55
C TRP A 265 6.91 -12.13 6.27
N PRO A 266 8.07 -11.47 6.49
CA PRO A 266 9.17 -12.06 7.27
C PRO A 266 8.86 -12.33 8.75
N LEU A 267 7.71 -11.88 9.25
CA LEU A 267 7.23 -12.03 10.62
C LEU A 267 5.99 -12.95 10.70
N ARG A 268 5.68 -13.69 9.62
CA ARG A 268 4.47 -14.51 9.49
C ARG A 268 4.78 -15.90 8.91
N ASP A 269 4.37 -16.94 9.63
CA ASP A 269 4.40 -18.32 9.14
C ASP A 269 3.14 -18.69 8.32
N ASP A 270 2.13 -17.81 8.28
CA ASP A 270 0.78 -18.07 7.76
C ASP A 270 0.42 -17.24 6.51
N VAL A 271 1.40 -16.63 5.83
CA VAL A 271 1.17 -15.71 4.70
C VAL A 271 0.31 -16.35 3.60
N GLU A 272 0.53 -17.62 3.27
CA GLU A 272 -0.25 -18.37 2.26
C GLU A 272 -1.70 -18.61 2.69
N GLY A 273 -1.96 -18.69 4.00
CA GLY A 273 -3.32 -18.83 4.55
C GLY A 273 -4.11 -17.52 4.54
N VAL A 274 -3.41 -16.38 4.51
CA VAL A 274 -3.99 -15.02 4.53
C VAL A 274 -4.09 -14.43 3.11
N ASN A 275 -3.04 -14.57 2.30
CA ASN A 275 -2.98 -14.13 0.90
C ASN A 275 -3.23 -15.34 -0.02
N GLN A 276 -4.42 -15.95 0.09
CA GLN A 276 -4.70 -17.27 -0.50
C GLN A 276 -4.61 -17.28 -2.04
N PRO A 277 -3.87 -18.23 -2.65
CA PRO A 277 -3.83 -18.40 -4.10
C PRO A 277 -5.19 -18.70 -4.73
N ILE A 278 -5.42 -18.19 -5.94
CA ILE A 278 -6.61 -18.49 -6.74
C ILE A 278 -6.38 -19.82 -7.47
N LYS A 279 -7.25 -20.82 -7.23
CA LYS A 279 -7.12 -22.16 -7.84
C LYS A 279 -7.83 -22.25 -9.19
N VAL A 280 -7.12 -22.76 -10.19
CA VAL A 280 -7.68 -23.01 -11.53
C VAL A 280 -8.37 -24.39 -11.54
N GLU A 281 -9.64 -24.43 -11.16
CA GLU A 281 -10.47 -25.65 -11.19
C GLU A 281 -11.14 -25.90 -12.55
N LYS A 282 -11.24 -24.85 -13.36
CA LYS A 282 -11.85 -24.80 -14.69
C LYS A 282 -11.24 -23.64 -15.48
N ASP A 283 -11.64 -23.46 -16.74
CA ASP A 283 -11.28 -22.27 -17.51
C ASP A 283 -11.66 -21.00 -16.72
N THR A 284 -10.64 -20.21 -16.40
CA THR A 284 -10.72 -19.13 -15.42
C THR A 284 -10.24 -17.83 -16.05
N VAL A 285 -11.07 -16.79 -15.97
CA VAL A 285 -10.71 -15.42 -16.34
C VAL A 285 -10.59 -14.62 -15.05
N ILE A 286 -9.39 -14.15 -14.72
CA ILE A 286 -9.13 -13.29 -13.56
C ILE A 286 -9.00 -11.86 -14.07
N LYS A 287 -9.98 -11.01 -13.75
CA LYS A 287 -9.84 -9.55 -13.89
C LYS A 287 -9.28 -9.00 -12.60
N MET A 288 -8.33 -8.08 -12.69
CA MET A 288 -7.60 -7.57 -11.53
C MET A 288 -7.38 -6.06 -11.64
N LYS A 289 -7.37 -5.38 -10.49
CA LYS A 289 -7.18 -3.94 -10.39
C LYS A 289 -6.49 -3.59 -9.07
N THR A 290 -5.45 -2.76 -9.11
CA THR A 290 -4.84 -2.19 -7.90
C THR A 290 -5.63 -0.97 -7.44
N ILE A 291 -6.02 -0.95 -6.17
CA ILE A 291 -6.66 0.19 -5.50
C ILE A 291 -5.92 0.41 -4.18
N GLY A 292 -5.59 1.64 -3.84
CA GLY A 292 -4.81 2.00 -2.65
C GLY A 292 -4.71 3.51 -2.48
N PRO A 293 -4.20 4.00 -1.34
CA PRO A 293 -4.26 5.40 -0.94
C PRO A 293 -3.45 6.34 -1.83
N GLY A 294 -3.97 7.54 -2.11
CA GLY A 294 -3.19 8.67 -2.62
C GLY A 294 -2.85 8.61 -4.11
N LYS A 295 -3.41 7.66 -4.85
CA LYS A 295 -3.21 7.47 -6.29
C LYS A 295 -4.50 7.06 -6.96
N GLU A 296 -4.61 7.33 -8.26
CA GLU A 296 -5.66 6.72 -9.08
C GLU A 296 -5.47 5.20 -9.13
N ASP A 297 -6.58 4.48 -9.18
CA ASP A 297 -6.55 3.03 -9.34
C ASP A 297 -5.82 2.61 -10.64
N SER A 298 -5.23 1.42 -10.67
CA SER A 298 -4.65 0.88 -11.91
C SER A 298 -5.71 0.64 -12.98
N ASP A 299 -5.25 0.42 -14.22
CA ASP A 299 -6.09 -0.19 -15.24
C ASP A 299 -6.52 -1.60 -14.83
N VAL A 300 -7.65 -2.05 -15.39
CA VAL A 300 -8.13 -3.41 -15.23
C VAL A 300 -7.36 -4.31 -16.20
N VAL A 301 -6.52 -5.18 -15.65
CA VAL A 301 -5.84 -6.22 -16.43
C VAL A 301 -6.63 -7.53 -16.38
N THR A 302 -6.53 -8.34 -17.43
CA THR A 302 -7.24 -9.61 -17.54
C THR A 302 -6.25 -10.75 -17.82
N PHE A 303 -6.24 -11.75 -16.95
CA PHE A 303 -5.48 -12.98 -17.13
C PHE A 303 -6.45 -14.14 -17.41
N THR A 304 -6.09 -15.03 -18.33
CA THR A 304 -6.93 -16.17 -18.73
C THR A 304 -6.15 -17.46 -18.62
N PHE A 305 -6.71 -18.47 -17.96
CA PHE A 305 -6.10 -19.79 -17.79
C PHE A 305 -7.06 -20.86 -18.27
N THR A 306 -6.56 -21.80 -19.07
CA THR A 306 -7.32 -22.98 -19.52
C THR A 306 -6.99 -24.16 -18.61
N ALA A 307 -8.00 -24.84 -18.08
CA ALA A 307 -7.79 -25.98 -17.19
C ALA A 307 -7.63 -27.27 -17.99
N ASP A 308 -6.46 -27.94 -17.87
CA ASP A 308 -6.26 -29.23 -18.50
C ASP A 308 -6.92 -30.37 -17.70
N LEU A 309 -8.13 -30.71 -18.13
CA LEU A 309 -8.86 -31.87 -17.62
C LEU A 309 -8.26 -33.22 -18.06
N THR A 310 -7.22 -33.24 -18.92
CA THR A 310 -6.58 -34.48 -19.40
C THR A 310 -5.40 -34.95 -18.56
N GLY A 311 -4.89 -34.12 -17.64
CA GLY A 311 -3.76 -34.45 -16.76
C GLY A 311 -2.42 -34.60 -17.48
N LYS A 312 -2.25 -33.95 -18.65
CA LYS A 312 -1.04 -33.95 -19.48
C LYS A 312 -0.24 -32.67 -19.38
N ALA A 313 -0.88 -31.55 -19.06
CA ALA A 313 -0.20 -30.28 -18.80
C ALA A 313 0.79 -30.44 -17.64
N VAL A 314 1.93 -29.79 -17.75
CA VAL A 314 2.92 -29.70 -16.69
C VAL A 314 2.64 -28.40 -15.93
N ASP A 315 2.58 -28.46 -14.60
CA ASP A 315 2.40 -27.26 -13.79
C ASP A 315 3.62 -26.33 -13.93
N PRO A 316 3.48 -25.16 -14.57
CA PRO A 316 4.62 -24.32 -14.90
C PRO A 316 5.09 -23.51 -13.68
N THR A 317 4.35 -23.52 -12.57
CA THR A 317 4.81 -23.01 -11.25
C THR A 317 5.80 -23.95 -10.57
N LYS A 318 5.81 -25.24 -10.95
CA LYS A 318 6.60 -26.31 -10.30
C LYS A 318 7.81 -26.77 -11.10
N VAL A 319 8.01 -26.24 -12.31
CA VAL A 319 9.05 -26.68 -13.26
C VAL A 319 9.83 -25.48 -13.79
N PRO A 320 11.17 -25.47 -13.70
CA PRO A 320 11.99 -24.39 -14.26
C PRO A 320 11.95 -24.35 -15.79
N GLY A 321 11.91 -23.15 -16.36
CA GLY A 321 11.87 -22.86 -17.80
C GLY A 321 13.22 -22.93 -18.52
N GLY A 322 14.30 -23.27 -17.82
CA GLY A 322 15.67 -23.22 -18.33
C GLY A 322 16.37 -21.87 -18.05
N PRO A 323 17.52 -21.61 -18.67
CA PRO A 323 18.30 -20.39 -18.42
C PRO A 323 17.58 -19.13 -18.94
N PRO A 324 17.90 -17.94 -18.40
CA PRO A 324 17.42 -16.67 -18.94
C PRO A 324 17.65 -16.52 -20.44
N THR A 325 16.62 -16.04 -21.14
CA THR A 325 16.61 -15.69 -22.56
C THR A 325 16.47 -14.18 -22.80
N GLY A 326 16.22 -13.40 -21.75
CA GLY A 326 16.09 -11.95 -21.81
C GLY A 326 15.72 -11.32 -20.47
N VAL A 327 15.77 -10.00 -20.39
CA VAL A 327 15.22 -9.19 -19.30
C VAL A 327 14.59 -7.92 -19.86
N THR A 328 13.52 -7.44 -19.22
CA THR A 328 12.86 -6.18 -19.57
C THR A 328 12.54 -5.37 -18.31
N LEU A 329 12.65 -4.04 -18.38
CA LEU A 329 12.20 -3.15 -17.32
C LEU A 329 10.74 -2.72 -17.53
N ASP A 330 10.06 -2.38 -16.45
CA ASP A 330 8.71 -1.82 -16.46
C ASP A 330 8.62 -0.42 -17.07
N ARG A 331 9.74 0.30 -17.13
CA ARG A 331 9.86 1.67 -17.68
C ARG A 331 11.19 1.82 -18.43
N SER A 332 11.17 2.57 -19.54
CA SER A 332 12.37 2.90 -20.34
C SER A 332 12.86 4.33 -20.13
N THR A 333 12.02 5.22 -19.60
CA THR A 333 12.35 6.62 -19.30
C THR A 333 11.46 7.11 -18.15
N ILE A 334 11.99 7.95 -17.26
CA ILE A 334 11.24 8.55 -16.16
C ILE A 334 11.86 9.89 -15.74
N ASP A 335 11.01 10.90 -15.57
CA ASP A 335 11.36 12.23 -15.08
C ASP A 335 10.91 12.36 -13.63
N ARG A 336 11.82 12.75 -12.73
CA ARG A 336 11.60 12.67 -11.28
C ARG A 336 12.32 13.80 -10.53
N PRO A 337 11.64 14.53 -9.62
CA PRO A 337 12.30 15.56 -8.81
C PRO A 337 13.48 15.03 -8.01
N VAL A 338 14.48 15.88 -7.79
CA VAL A 338 15.62 15.59 -6.91
C VAL A 338 15.14 15.20 -5.50
N GLY A 339 15.79 14.22 -4.89
CA GLY A 339 15.41 13.65 -3.60
C GLY A 339 14.27 12.62 -3.65
N SER A 340 13.57 12.46 -4.78
CA SER A 340 12.53 11.44 -4.91
C SER A 340 13.12 10.03 -5.09
N THR A 341 12.36 9.02 -4.65
CA THR A 341 12.70 7.61 -4.82
C THR A 341 11.59 6.88 -5.56
N PHE A 342 11.96 5.88 -6.35
CA PHE A 342 11.04 4.99 -7.03
C PHE A 342 11.73 3.65 -7.30
N LYS A 343 10.96 2.57 -7.28
CA LYS A 343 11.47 1.25 -7.67
C LYS A 343 11.40 1.10 -9.19
N LEU A 344 12.33 0.36 -9.80
CA LEU A 344 12.22 -0.24 -11.12
C LEU A 344 12.06 -1.76 -10.96
N GLU A 345 11.38 -2.39 -11.91
CA GLU A 345 11.09 -3.82 -11.86
C GLU A 345 11.64 -4.52 -13.10
N ALA A 346 12.56 -5.46 -12.87
CA ALA A 346 13.13 -6.31 -13.91
C ALA A 346 12.31 -7.60 -14.04
N ASN A 347 11.84 -7.87 -15.26
CA ASN A 347 11.09 -9.07 -15.60
C ASN A 347 12.02 -9.96 -16.42
N VAL A 348 12.49 -11.06 -15.84
CA VAL A 348 13.37 -12.04 -16.52
C VAL A 348 12.51 -13.01 -17.33
N ALA A 349 12.95 -13.34 -18.54
CA ALA A 349 12.31 -14.29 -19.43
C ALA A 349 13.14 -15.60 -19.52
N PRO A 350 12.51 -16.79 -19.54
CA PRO A 350 11.11 -17.04 -19.22
C PRO A 350 10.80 -16.73 -17.74
N PHE A 351 9.52 -16.52 -17.39
CA PHE A 351 9.10 -16.13 -16.04
C PHE A 351 9.52 -17.12 -14.94
N ASN A 352 9.75 -18.37 -15.31
CA ASN A 352 10.22 -19.47 -14.46
C ASN A 352 11.68 -19.84 -14.74
N ALA A 353 12.51 -18.89 -15.20
CA ALA A 353 13.94 -19.12 -15.46
C ALA A 353 14.65 -19.69 -14.22
N THR A 354 15.64 -20.56 -14.45
CA THR A 354 16.41 -21.28 -13.41
C THR A 354 17.27 -20.37 -12.53
N ASP A 355 17.54 -19.15 -13.01
CA ASP A 355 18.27 -18.09 -12.35
C ASP A 355 17.53 -16.80 -12.73
N GLN A 356 17.09 -16.02 -11.75
CA GLN A 356 16.43 -14.73 -11.95
C GLN A 356 17.21 -13.58 -11.30
N ASP A 357 18.44 -13.85 -10.86
CA ASP A 357 19.27 -12.84 -10.20
C ASP A 357 19.71 -11.79 -11.22
N VAL A 358 19.66 -10.53 -10.80
CA VAL A 358 20.01 -9.37 -11.61
C VAL A 358 20.97 -8.45 -10.88
N ILE A 359 21.83 -7.79 -11.66
CA ILE A 359 22.77 -6.77 -11.20
C ILE A 359 22.30 -5.43 -11.77
N TRP A 360 22.23 -4.42 -10.89
CA TRP A 360 21.87 -3.05 -11.25
C TRP A 360 23.12 -2.16 -11.30
N SER A 361 23.12 -1.17 -12.18
CA SER A 361 24.13 -0.12 -12.24
C SER A 361 23.55 1.20 -12.74
N SER A 362 24.21 2.31 -12.42
CA SER A 362 23.90 3.65 -12.95
C SER A 362 25.08 4.16 -13.76
N SER A 363 24.81 4.84 -14.87
CA SER A 363 25.85 5.54 -15.64
C SER A 363 26.39 6.78 -14.92
N ASP A 364 25.60 7.39 -14.04
CA ASP A 364 25.98 8.58 -13.26
C ASP A 364 25.29 8.59 -11.89
N THR A 365 26.04 8.27 -10.85
CA THR A 365 25.57 8.24 -9.46
C THR A 365 25.37 9.62 -8.83
N SER A 366 25.81 10.70 -9.48
CA SER A 366 25.52 12.08 -9.04
C SER A 366 24.14 12.56 -9.48
N VAL A 367 23.59 11.96 -10.53
CA VAL A 367 22.21 12.18 -10.99
C VAL A 367 21.25 11.17 -10.36
N ALA A 368 21.55 9.87 -10.47
CA ALA A 368 20.69 8.82 -9.88
C ALA A 368 21.50 7.60 -9.39
N THR A 369 21.18 7.12 -8.19
CA THR A 369 21.69 5.84 -7.67
C THR A 369 20.62 4.76 -7.75
N VAL A 370 21.05 3.49 -7.78
CA VAL A 370 20.15 2.32 -7.77
C VAL A 370 20.71 1.26 -6.82
N ASP A 371 19.84 0.64 -6.02
CA ASP A 371 20.20 -0.47 -5.12
C ASP A 371 20.04 -1.85 -5.76
N ASN A 372 20.43 -2.91 -5.05
CA ASN A 372 20.33 -4.28 -5.55
C ASN A 372 18.89 -4.79 -5.77
N HIS A 373 17.88 -4.07 -5.27
CA HIS A 373 16.45 -4.39 -5.41
C HIS A 373 15.75 -3.51 -6.47
N GLY A 374 16.50 -2.69 -7.20
CA GLY A 374 15.99 -1.75 -8.19
C GLY A 374 15.38 -0.48 -7.60
N LEU A 375 15.61 -0.17 -6.31
CA LEU A 375 15.22 1.13 -5.74
C LEU A 375 16.16 2.21 -6.27
N VAL A 376 15.62 3.12 -7.08
CA VAL A 376 16.31 4.28 -7.64
C VAL A 376 16.05 5.52 -6.78
N THR A 377 17.10 6.28 -6.52
CA THR A 377 17.04 7.58 -5.83
C THR A 377 17.61 8.65 -6.75
N VAL A 378 16.85 9.72 -7.02
CA VAL A 378 17.35 10.89 -7.76
C VAL A 378 18.16 11.77 -6.82
N ILE A 379 19.43 11.97 -7.13
CA ILE A 379 20.42 12.66 -6.29
C ILE A 379 20.63 14.11 -6.73
N GLY A 380 20.50 14.40 -8.03
CA GLY A 380 20.74 15.72 -8.60
C GLY A 380 20.21 15.86 -10.02
N PRO A 381 20.28 17.07 -10.60
CA PRO A 381 19.80 17.34 -11.94
C PRO A 381 20.69 16.73 -13.02
N GLY A 382 20.10 16.42 -14.18
CA GLY A 382 20.76 15.79 -15.32
C GLY A 382 20.13 14.46 -15.73
N THR A 383 20.86 13.66 -16.53
CA THR A 383 20.38 12.37 -17.05
C THR A 383 21.32 11.23 -16.67
N ALA A 384 20.77 10.18 -16.06
CA ALA A 384 21.45 8.91 -15.83
C ALA A 384 20.75 7.76 -16.57
N VAL A 385 21.51 6.75 -16.98
CA VAL A 385 20.98 5.49 -17.51
C VAL A 385 21.16 4.42 -16.44
N ILE A 386 20.05 3.95 -15.89
CA ILE A 386 20.00 2.77 -15.02
C ILE A 386 19.98 1.54 -15.91
N THR A 387 20.90 0.61 -15.67
CA THR A 387 21.02 -0.66 -16.42
C THR A 387 20.79 -1.84 -15.49
N VAL A 388 19.95 -2.78 -15.91
CA VAL A 388 19.83 -4.09 -15.28
C VAL A 388 20.48 -5.15 -16.17
N THR A 389 21.17 -6.12 -15.57
CA THR A 389 21.84 -7.24 -16.26
C THR A 389 21.53 -8.56 -15.56
N THR A 390 21.13 -9.62 -16.28
CA THR A 390 20.92 -10.95 -15.67
C THR A 390 22.26 -11.61 -15.34
N VAL A 391 22.38 -12.21 -14.15
CA VAL A 391 23.60 -12.91 -13.71
C VAL A 391 23.91 -14.08 -14.65
N ALA A 392 22.92 -14.93 -14.91
CA ALA A 392 22.99 -15.90 -16.01
C ALA A 392 22.62 -15.26 -17.35
N GLY A 393 23.44 -15.46 -18.37
CA GLY A 393 23.16 -15.07 -19.75
C GLY A 393 23.60 -13.66 -20.16
N ASN A 394 23.85 -12.74 -19.21
CA ASN A 394 24.23 -11.35 -19.47
C ASN A 394 23.24 -10.57 -20.35
N HIS A 395 21.94 -10.84 -20.23
CA HIS A 395 20.90 -10.06 -20.92
C HIS A 395 20.74 -8.71 -20.23
N THR A 396 20.50 -7.64 -20.98
CA THR A 396 20.42 -6.28 -20.43
C THR A 396 19.13 -5.55 -20.81
N ALA A 397 18.69 -4.66 -19.93
CA ALA A 397 17.66 -3.65 -20.19
C ALA A 397 18.02 -2.34 -19.49
N THR A 398 17.51 -1.21 -19.99
CA THR A 398 17.88 0.13 -19.53
C THR A 398 16.67 1.04 -19.31
N CYS A 399 16.78 1.93 -18.32
CA CYS A 399 15.86 3.03 -18.09
C CYS A 399 16.64 4.35 -17.99
N ILE A 400 16.20 5.35 -18.74
CA ILE A 400 16.70 6.72 -18.64
C ILE A 400 16.01 7.39 -17.44
N VAL A 401 16.77 8.08 -16.60
CA VAL A 401 16.28 8.80 -15.42
C VAL A 401 16.75 10.23 -15.52
N ASN A 402 15.80 11.17 -15.53
CA ASN A 402 16.08 12.61 -15.58
C ASN A 402 15.71 13.26 -14.25
N GLY A 403 16.68 13.95 -13.64
CA GLY A 403 16.44 14.94 -12.60
C GLY A 403 16.29 16.32 -13.26
N PRO A 404 15.12 16.98 -13.19
CA PRO A 404 15.00 18.36 -13.63
C PRO A 404 15.74 19.31 -12.66
N ASP A 405 16.23 20.44 -13.16
CA ASP A 405 16.78 21.50 -12.32
C ASP A 405 15.68 22.06 -11.38
N GLU A 406 16.03 22.39 -10.14
CA GLU A 406 15.10 22.89 -9.10
C GLU A 406 14.46 24.27 -9.41
N GLY A 407 14.64 24.79 -10.62
CA GLY A 407 14.04 26.03 -11.13
C GLY A 407 12.90 25.85 -12.14
N GLU A 408 12.68 24.66 -12.70
CA GLU A 408 11.59 24.42 -13.64
C GLU A 408 10.43 23.67 -12.97
N SER A 409 9.34 24.41 -12.72
CA SER A 409 8.05 23.81 -12.39
C SER A 409 7.63 22.87 -13.51
N VAL A 410 7.35 21.60 -13.18
CA VAL A 410 6.93 20.58 -14.15
C VAL A 410 5.56 20.95 -14.74
N GLN A 411 5.56 21.72 -15.82
CA GLN A 411 4.42 21.89 -16.70
C GLN A 411 4.34 20.64 -17.58
N GLY A 412 3.31 19.82 -17.35
CA GLY A 412 3.11 18.59 -18.11
C GLY A 412 2.64 18.87 -19.53
N GLU A 413 3.55 18.79 -20.50
CA GLU A 413 3.20 18.46 -21.89
C GLU A 413 3.75 17.06 -22.23
N LEU A 414 2.84 16.17 -22.62
CA LEU A 414 3.21 14.90 -23.26
C LEU A 414 3.80 15.22 -24.63
N PRO A 415 4.90 14.57 -25.06
CA PRO A 415 5.47 14.81 -26.38
C PRO A 415 4.50 14.33 -27.46
N ILE A 416 3.92 15.28 -28.20
CA ILE A 416 3.22 14.99 -29.45
C ILE A 416 4.27 14.39 -30.40
N VAL A 417 4.01 13.19 -30.89
CA VAL A 417 4.86 12.53 -31.91
C VAL A 417 4.71 13.30 -33.24
N GLY A 418 5.52 14.33 -33.41
CA GLY A 418 5.70 15.01 -34.67
C GLY A 418 6.48 14.13 -35.64
N THR A 419 5.81 13.66 -36.70
CA THR A 419 6.45 12.97 -37.82
C THR A 419 7.48 13.90 -38.48
N GLN A 420 8.78 13.60 -38.35
CA GLN A 420 9.78 14.19 -39.23
C GLN A 420 9.70 13.53 -40.62
N GLU A 421 9.48 14.35 -41.65
CA GLU A 421 9.54 13.92 -43.04
C GLU A 421 10.95 13.48 -43.42
N VAL A 422 11.09 12.24 -43.89
CA VAL A 422 12.31 11.80 -44.57
C VAL A 422 12.26 12.30 -46.01
N GLN A 423 13.13 13.26 -46.36
CA GLN A 423 13.24 13.72 -47.75
C GLN A 423 13.80 12.62 -48.66
N ILE A 424 13.05 12.31 -49.73
CA ILE A 424 13.47 11.44 -50.83
C ILE A 424 13.56 12.32 -52.09
N PRO A 425 14.67 12.29 -52.87
CA PRO A 425 14.85 13.18 -54.00
C PRO A 425 13.96 12.81 -55.20
N GLU A 426 13.46 13.83 -55.91
CA GLU A 426 12.55 13.67 -57.07
C GLU A 426 13.21 13.03 -58.31
N PRO A 427 12.47 12.20 -59.08
CA PRO A 427 12.81 11.86 -60.45
C PRO A 427 12.37 12.96 -61.46
N PRO A 428 12.96 13.03 -62.66
CA PRO A 428 12.83 14.19 -63.54
C PRO A 428 11.52 14.25 -64.36
N VAL A 429 11.08 15.49 -64.65
CA VAL A 429 9.84 15.84 -65.36
C VAL A 429 10.02 15.94 -66.89
N ALA A 430 9.08 15.37 -67.67
CA ALA A 430 8.63 15.82 -69.01
C ALA A 430 7.45 14.93 -69.54
N PRO A 431 6.61 15.36 -70.49
CA PRO A 431 5.86 16.63 -70.50
C PRO A 431 4.38 16.55 -71.03
N SER A 432 3.50 17.43 -70.52
CA SER A 432 2.56 18.32 -71.28
C SER A 432 1.29 17.84 -72.07
N VAL A 433 0.13 18.43 -71.66
CA VAL A 433 -1.14 18.84 -72.40
C VAL A 433 -2.05 17.72 -72.98
N LEU A 434 -3.41 17.75 -73.07
CA LEU A 434 -4.52 18.76 -73.11
C LEU A 434 -5.74 18.31 -72.26
N GLU A 435 -6.39 19.15 -71.42
CA GLU A 435 -7.49 20.13 -71.71
C GLU A 435 -8.86 19.43 -71.99
N ILE A 436 -9.97 19.70 -71.26
CA ILE A 436 -10.94 20.83 -71.42
C ILE A 436 -11.95 20.87 -70.22
N GLU A 437 -12.24 22.09 -69.70
CA GLU A 437 -13.49 22.69 -69.11
C GLU A 437 -14.57 21.85 -68.33
N HIS A 438 -15.37 22.34 -67.35
CA HIS A 438 -15.76 23.70 -66.84
C HIS A 438 -16.31 23.61 -65.35
N PRO A 439 -16.89 24.65 -64.68
CA PRO A 439 -16.74 24.87 -63.22
C PRO A 439 -17.91 24.48 -62.24
N ASP A 440 -17.55 24.61 -60.95
CA ASP A 440 -18.27 24.81 -59.66
C ASP A 440 -19.78 25.21 -59.66
N PRO A 441 -20.60 24.76 -58.68
CA PRO A 441 -20.87 25.62 -57.51
C PRO A 441 -21.14 24.92 -56.14
N ALA A 442 -21.19 25.72 -55.06
CA ALA A 442 -21.34 25.32 -53.65
C ALA A 442 -22.77 25.37 -53.04
N GLU A 443 -22.96 24.62 -51.92
CA GLU A 443 -24.00 24.67 -50.85
C GLU A 443 -25.51 24.55 -51.22
N PRO A 444 -26.41 23.95 -50.37
CA PRO A 444 -26.55 24.22 -48.91
C PRO A 444 -27.09 23.06 -47.99
N GLU A 445 -27.36 23.36 -46.70
CA GLU A 445 -28.27 22.64 -45.76
C GLU A 445 -29.61 23.41 -45.58
N PRO A 446 -30.62 23.06 -44.71
CA PRO A 446 -30.92 21.84 -43.89
C PRO A 446 -32.38 21.29 -44.06
N VAL A 447 -32.78 20.20 -43.37
CA VAL A 447 -34.18 19.66 -43.40
C VAL A 447 -34.68 19.00 -42.10
N GLU A 448 -35.91 19.35 -41.68
CA GLU A 448 -36.93 18.59 -40.90
C GLU A 448 -38.29 19.33 -41.06
N PRO A 449 -39.51 18.83 -40.70
CA PRO A 449 -39.98 17.47 -40.35
C PRO A 449 -41.28 17.04 -41.12
N GLU A 450 -41.84 15.83 -40.86
CA GLU A 450 -43.18 15.39 -41.37
C GLU A 450 -44.03 14.60 -40.34
N LYS A 451 -45.34 14.40 -40.61
CA LYS A 451 -46.39 14.09 -39.60
C LYS A 451 -47.56 13.22 -40.14
N GLU A 452 -48.02 12.25 -39.31
CA GLU A 452 -49.35 11.58 -39.25
C GLU A 452 -49.93 10.70 -40.39
N VAL A 453 -50.61 9.59 -40.01
CA VAL A 453 -52.02 9.21 -40.32
C VAL A 453 -52.38 7.84 -39.67
N GLU A 454 -53.61 7.68 -39.12
CA GLU A 454 -54.20 6.43 -38.55
C GLU A 454 -55.19 5.72 -39.51
N PRO A 455 -55.72 4.52 -39.16
CA PRO A 455 -57.19 4.34 -39.20
C PRO A 455 -57.88 3.41 -38.15
N ASP A 456 -59.21 3.56 -38.12
CA ASP A 456 -60.32 3.15 -37.20
C ASP A 456 -60.74 1.65 -36.95
N ILE A 457 -61.30 1.39 -35.74
CA ILE A 457 -62.57 0.64 -35.36
C ILE A 457 -62.63 -0.92 -35.64
N ASP A 458 -63.38 -1.84 -34.98
CA ASP A 458 -64.67 -1.86 -34.22
C ASP A 458 -64.75 -2.87 -33.01
N LEU A 459 -65.96 -3.02 -32.42
CA LEU A 459 -66.43 -3.80 -31.27
C LEU A 459 -66.80 -5.30 -31.52
N THR A 460 -66.75 -6.16 -30.47
CA THR A 460 -67.89 -6.89 -29.82
C THR A 460 -67.46 -8.12 -28.97
N ALA A 461 -68.38 -8.68 -28.17
CA ALA A 461 -68.10 -9.46 -26.95
C ALA A 461 -68.19 -11.01 -27.04
N SER A 462 -67.59 -11.71 -26.06
CA SER A 462 -68.14 -12.94 -25.45
C SER A 462 -67.54 -13.23 -24.06
N GLU A 463 -68.20 -14.07 -23.25
CA GLU A 463 -68.03 -14.22 -21.80
C GLU A 463 -67.00 -15.28 -21.32
N ARG A 464 -66.59 -15.16 -20.03
CA ARG A 464 -66.65 -16.21 -18.96
C ARG A 464 -65.33 -16.83 -18.39
N MET A 465 -64.84 -16.23 -17.28
CA MET A 465 -64.31 -16.80 -15.99
C MET A 465 -63.24 -17.94 -15.98
N PRO A 466 -62.51 -18.23 -14.86
CA PRO A 466 -62.55 -17.65 -13.49
C PRO A 466 -61.17 -17.21 -12.92
N GLU A 467 -61.18 -16.81 -11.64
CA GLU A 467 -60.01 -16.59 -10.76
C GLU A 467 -59.25 -17.90 -10.42
N THR A 468 -57.95 -17.82 -10.15
CA THR A 468 -57.28 -18.49 -8.99
C THR A 468 -55.87 -17.90 -8.77
N SER A 469 -55.32 -18.07 -7.57
CA SER A 469 -53.97 -17.65 -7.20
C SER A 469 -52.89 -18.58 -7.77
N ASP A 470 -51.67 -18.05 -7.98
CA ASP A 470 -50.50 -18.36 -7.13
C ASP A 470 -49.21 -17.67 -7.65
N LYS A 471 -48.26 -17.47 -6.73
CA LYS A 471 -46.89 -17.00 -7.04
C LYS A 471 -46.09 -18.12 -7.71
N LEU A 472 -45.04 -17.77 -8.47
CA LEU A 472 -43.70 -18.42 -8.60
C LEU A 472 -42.97 -17.83 -9.83
N PRO A 473 -41.63 -17.91 -9.94
CA PRO A 473 -40.62 -17.41 -9.00
C PRO A 473 -39.64 -16.40 -9.65
N VAL A 474 -38.88 -15.68 -8.83
CA VAL A 474 -37.68 -14.92 -9.28
C VAL A 474 -36.46 -15.84 -9.16
N PRO A 475 -35.48 -15.84 -10.10
CA PRO A 475 -34.31 -16.70 -9.99
C PRO A 475 -33.32 -16.23 -8.91
N GLU A 476 -32.94 -17.13 -8.01
CA GLU A 476 -31.82 -16.94 -7.09
C GLU A 476 -30.51 -17.40 -7.74
N SER A 477 -29.49 -16.55 -7.73
CA SER A 477 -28.09 -16.97 -7.89
C SER A 477 -27.13 -15.94 -7.26
N ARG A 478 -27.15 -15.85 -5.93
CA ARG A 478 -26.08 -15.24 -5.12
C ARG A 478 -25.69 -16.26 -4.05
N GLY A 479 -24.43 -16.71 -4.07
CA GLY A 479 -23.88 -17.58 -3.04
C GLY A 479 -22.99 -18.70 -3.59
N GLN A 480 -21.69 -18.44 -3.70
CA GLN A 480 -20.64 -19.48 -3.71
C GLN A 480 -19.35 -19.02 -2.99
N TYR A 481 -19.47 -18.20 -1.93
CA TYR A 481 -18.41 -17.97 -0.94
C TYR A 481 -19.01 -17.71 0.46
N LEU A 482 -19.89 -18.61 0.89
CA LEU A 482 -20.24 -18.78 2.30
C LEU A 482 -20.10 -20.29 2.58
N ALA A 483 -19.20 -20.66 3.49
CA ALA A 483 -19.25 -22.00 4.06
C ALA A 483 -20.48 -22.08 4.98
N GLU A 484 -21.27 -23.14 4.88
CA GLU A 484 -22.42 -23.32 5.77
C GLU A 484 -21.93 -23.54 7.21
N LYS A 485 -22.71 -23.03 8.16
CA LYS A 485 -22.32 -22.91 9.57
C LYS A 485 -22.02 -24.25 10.27
N GLU A 486 -22.44 -25.36 9.68
CA GLU A 486 -22.29 -26.72 10.24
C GLU A 486 -21.04 -27.47 9.75
N ASP A 487 -20.34 -26.98 8.72
CA ASP A 487 -19.11 -27.63 8.18
C ASP A 487 -17.82 -27.27 8.96
N LEU A 488 -17.88 -26.30 9.88
CA LEU A 488 -16.74 -25.90 10.71
C LEU A 488 -16.54 -26.76 11.96
N ASP A 489 -17.61 -27.36 12.50
CA ASP A 489 -17.55 -28.14 13.75
C ASP A 489 -16.98 -29.56 13.56
N ASN A 490 -16.98 -30.09 12.32
CA ASN A 490 -16.54 -31.47 12.04
C ASN A 490 -15.02 -31.64 11.79
N LYS A 491 -14.20 -30.59 11.93
CA LYS A 491 -12.74 -30.70 11.75
C LYS A 491 -11.93 -30.92 13.03
N PHE A 492 -12.57 -30.87 14.21
CA PHE A 492 -11.90 -31.01 15.52
C PHE A 492 -12.69 -31.83 16.56
N ALA A 493 -13.42 -32.86 16.12
CA ALA A 493 -14.15 -33.77 17.01
C ALA A 493 -13.56 -35.19 17.03
N ILE A 494 -12.48 -35.41 17.81
CA ILE A 494 -12.13 -36.75 18.34
C ILE A 494 -11.83 -36.63 19.84
N ASP A 495 -12.71 -37.27 20.61
CA ASP A 495 -12.56 -37.80 21.97
C ASP A 495 -12.15 -36.89 23.14
N ALA A 496 -13.17 -36.35 23.80
CA ALA A 496 -13.17 -36.15 25.25
C ALA A 496 -13.97 -37.27 25.94
N ALA A 497 -13.28 -38.26 26.52
CA ALA A 497 -13.89 -39.30 27.36
C ALA A 497 -13.19 -39.40 28.72
N LEU A 498 -13.78 -38.68 29.69
CA LEU A 498 -13.78 -38.87 31.15
C LEU A 498 -12.78 -39.87 31.78
N GLU A 499 -11.90 -39.38 32.67
CA GLU A 499 -11.81 -39.83 34.08
C GLU A 499 -10.88 -38.93 34.94
N GLN A 500 -11.21 -38.76 36.22
CA GLN A 500 -10.36 -38.16 37.28
C GLN A 500 -10.44 -39.07 38.53
N PRO A 501 -9.58 -38.91 39.56
CA PRO A 501 -8.12 -38.94 39.52
C PRO A 501 -7.52 -39.84 40.64
N SER A 502 -6.28 -40.32 40.52
CA SER A 502 -5.59 -40.92 41.68
C SER A 502 -4.07 -40.75 41.70
N SER A 503 -3.59 -39.93 42.64
CA SER A 503 -2.37 -40.09 43.46
C SER A 503 -1.13 -40.81 42.90
N GLN A 504 0.03 -40.14 42.86
CA GLN A 504 1.02 -40.24 43.95
C GLN A 504 2.26 -39.33 43.78
N VAL A 505 2.90 -39.12 44.94
CA VAL A 505 4.09 -38.34 45.28
C VAL A 505 5.32 -38.64 44.41
N TRP A 506 6.19 -37.64 44.20
CA TRP A 506 7.58 -37.83 43.76
C TRP A 506 8.54 -37.29 44.84
N GLU A 507 9.52 -38.11 45.24
CA GLU A 507 10.51 -37.78 46.26
C GLU A 507 11.67 -36.92 45.72
N VAL A 508 12.28 -36.14 46.62
CA VAL A 508 13.53 -35.42 46.38
C VAL A 508 14.71 -36.34 46.72
N SER A 509 15.77 -36.32 45.90
CA SER A 509 17.07 -36.91 46.24
C SER A 509 18.21 -35.96 45.87
N GLN A 510 19.06 -35.63 46.84
CA GLN A 510 20.31 -34.89 46.65
C GLN A 510 21.50 -35.85 46.70
N ILE A 511 22.48 -35.69 45.81
CA ILE A 511 23.86 -36.15 46.05
C ILE A 511 24.89 -35.11 45.58
N SER A 512 25.69 -34.68 46.55
CA SER A 512 27.09 -34.20 46.55
C SER A 512 27.75 -33.59 45.31
N THR A 513 28.48 -32.51 45.60
CA THR A 513 29.52 -31.88 44.77
C THR A 513 30.79 -32.73 44.67
N ASP A 514 31.45 -32.72 43.49
CA ASP A 514 32.91 -32.58 43.37
C ASP A 514 33.26 -32.01 41.98
N THR A 515 34.18 -31.04 41.93
CA THR A 515 34.48 -30.27 40.71
C THR A 515 35.88 -30.57 40.16
N VAL A 516 35.97 -30.87 38.86
CA VAL A 516 37.23 -30.84 38.10
C VAL A 516 37.20 -29.64 37.14
N PRO A 517 38.13 -28.66 37.24
CA PRO A 517 38.06 -27.45 36.43
C PRO A 517 38.69 -27.63 35.04
N LEU A 518 37.98 -27.18 34.00
CA LEU A 518 38.55 -26.86 32.69
C LEU A 518 38.89 -25.37 32.65
N PRO A 519 40.07 -24.95 32.14
CA PRO A 519 40.49 -23.55 32.18
C PRO A 519 39.92 -22.75 31.00
N LEU A 520 38.88 -21.96 31.28
CA LEU A 520 38.40 -20.88 30.40
C LEU A 520 38.27 -19.60 31.24
N GLN A 521 39.39 -18.88 31.42
CA GLN A 521 39.40 -17.67 32.23
C GLN A 521 40.41 -16.64 31.69
N GLU A 522 39.93 -15.76 30.82
CA GLU A 522 40.42 -14.36 30.71
C GLU A 522 39.51 -13.44 29.86
N THR A 523 38.66 -13.98 28.97
CA THR A 523 37.84 -13.17 28.05
C THR A 523 36.43 -12.79 28.54
N GLN A 524 35.83 -13.51 29.49
CA GLN A 524 34.46 -13.22 29.96
C GLN A 524 34.35 -12.00 30.89
N ASN A 525 35.33 -11.79 31.78
CA ASN A 525 35.30 -10.70 32.77
C ASN A 525 35.27 -9.28 32.17
N LEU A 526 35.63 -9.10 30.90
CA LEU A 526 35.53 -7.80 30.25
C LEU A 526 34.09 -7.50 29.78
N MET A 527 33.39 -8.52 29.26
CA MET A 527 32.05 -8.36 28.69
C MET A 527 31.01 -8.03 29.75
N ASP A 528 31.03 -8.69 30.91
CA ASP A 528 30.04 -8.46 31.97
C ASP A 528 30.15 -7.05 32.59
N VAL A 529 31.36 -6.48 32.66
CA VAL A 529 31.58 -5.12 33.16
C VAL A 529 31.02 -4.07 32.19
N TYR A 530 31.20 -4.25 30.88
CA TYR A 530 30.60 -3.36 29.88
C TYR A 530 29.08 -3.56 29.74
N ALA A 531 28.58 -4.79 29.85
CA ALA A 531 27.16 -5.08 29.83
C ALA A 531 26.45 -4.45 31.04
N ALA A 532 26.95 -4.68 32.26
CA ALA A 532 26.40 -4.06 33.47
C ALA A 532 26.50 -2.53 33.46
N GLY A 533 27.62 -1.99 32.97
CA GLY A 533 27.81 -0.55 32.78
C GLY A 533 26.77 0.05 31.83
N THR A 534 26.55 -0.58 30.67
CA THR A 534 25.56 -0.14 29.67
C THR A 534 24.13 -0.28 30.21
N PHE A 535 23.82 -1.36 30.93
CA PHE A 535 22.50 -1.56 31.51
C PHE A 535 22.18 -0.51 32.58
N LEU A 536 23.15 -0.16 33.45
CA LEU A 536 23.02 0.93 34.42
C LEU A 536 22.87 2.29 33.72
N LEU A 537 23.60 2.55 32.64
CA LEU A 537 23.54 3.81 31.90
C LEU A 537 22.18 3.98 31.19
N LEU A 538 21.61 2.89 30.65
CA LEU A 538 20.24 2.85 30.12
C LEU A 538 19.19 3.02 31.24
N LEU A 539 19.36 2.37 32.39
CA LEU A 539 18.46 2.52 33.54
C LEU A 539 18.40 3.98 34.02
N PHE A 540 19.55 4.63 34.18
CA PHE A 540 19.62 5.99 34.72
C PHE A 540 19.30 7.09 33.69
N SER A 541 19.56 6.87 32.40
CA SER A 541 19.18 7.82 31.34
C SER A 541 17.67 7.84 31.07
N GLY A 542 17.00 6.69 31.15
CA GLY A 542 15.54 6.60 31.00
C GLY A 542 14.74 6.97 32.25
N ALA A 543 15.10 6.42 33.41
CA ALA A 543 14.32 6.60 34.63
C ALA A 543 14.43 8.01 35.24
N GLY A 544 15.60 8.67 35.11
CA GLY A 544 15.81 10.00 35.69
C GLY A 544 14.90 11.07 35.10
N LYS A 545 14.62 11.00 33.79
CA LYS A 545 13.76 11.97 33.08
C LYS A 545 12.28 11.79 33.49
N ARG A 546 11.78 10.55 33.45
CA ARG A 546 10.41 10.21 33.89
C ARG A 546 10.17 10.43 35.38
N TYR A 547 11.17 10.25 36.23
CA TYR A 547 11.04 10.57 37.66
C TYR A 547 10.99 12.09 37.90
N ALA A 548 11.73 12.90 37.13
CA ALA A 548 11.66 14.36 37.20
C ALA A 548 10.32 14.91 36.68
N GLU A 549 9.68 14.23 35.73
CA GLU A 549 8.32 14.51 35.25
C GLU A 549 7.28 14.14 36.33
N TYR A 550 7.32 12.91 36.87
CA TYR A 550 6.44 12.46 37.96
C TYR A 550 6.53 13.30 39.25
N VAL A 551 7.69 13.90 39.53
CA VAL A 551 7.89 14.82 40.69
C VAL A 551 7.39 16.25 40.41
N LYS A 552 7.13 16.63 39.15
CA LYS A 552 6.47 17.90 38.79
C LYS A 552 4.94 17.83 38.86
N GLU A 553 4.35 16.64 38.85
CA GLU A 553 2.90 16.39 38.87
C GLU A 553 2.33 16.18 40.29
N ARG A 554 2.95 16.80 41.31
CA ARG A 554 2.51 16.75 42.72
C ARG A 554 2.54 18.11 43.41
#